data_AF-A0A958XKJ0-F1
#
_entry.id   AF-A0A958XKJ0-F1
#
_cell.length_a   1.000
_cell.length_b   1.000
_cell.length_c   1.000
_cell.angle_alpha   90.00
_cell.angle_beta   90.00
_cell.angle_gamma   90.00
#
_symmetry.space_group_name_H-M   'P 1'
#
loop_
_entity.id
_entity.type
_entity.pdbx_description
1 polymer ?
#
loop_
_entity_poly.entity_id
_entity_poly.type
_entity_poly.pdbx_seq_one_letter_code
_entity_poly.pdbx_strand_id
1 'polypeptide(L)'
;NITFLNDYEVKDVSFLAGFLGSSEDDDLKNNTLKTLLDKRLPAHHFLNIARFCSPNIEQLISWVNLFAKDGASLTPFQILAYGKVLNHLHISHVLKLSEKIASIGDENIYIALDIISSYLEIGDENWDTAKSTIKKLLSSKGFISKAEHFGGMIFLNLRKYISEFLKEGDEEFIHHLKNEVLDHITDSERLSYNSEIENILRTLINDHFKIVWDDIGNLILTNPQFYLMAKFNLGVRESTMYSEGALFSNPENLPLLFDWCRNNAPKAPQLIAGIMPTASKSENGDIEWHSFAKRIIDSFGDDDRLLNELHANFGSYSTWGSSVPYLESKLQLLELLKDHKIKRVRNWANDYIVEIRKSIQLEKIRDEEWGVK
;
A
#
# COMPACT_ATOMS: atom_id res chain seq x y z
N ASN A 1 -1.01 -15.10 51.37
CA ASN A 1 -2.44 -14.72 51.30
C ASN A 1 -2.59 -13.37 50.61
N ILE A 2 -2.69 -13.35 49.28
CA ILE A 2 -3.01 -12.12 48.53
C ILE A 2 -4.54 -12.05 48.40
N THR A 3 -5.15 -11.38 49.37
CA THR A 3 -6.61 -11.16 49.47
C THR A 3 -6.94 -9.74 49.01
N PHE A 4 -6.80 -9.45 47.72
CA PHE A 4 -7.07 -8.12 47.15
C PHE A 4 -7.80 -8.12 45.80
N LEU A 5 -8.49 -9.21 45.43
CA LEU A 5 -9.08 -9.33 44.08
C LEU A 5 -10.53 -9.79 44.05
N ASN A 6 -11.29 -9.57 45.13
CA ASN A 6 -12.74 -9.74 45.08
C ASN A 6 -13.39 -8.36 45.21
N ASP A 7 -14.11 -7.96 44.16
CA ASP A 7 -15.07 -6.85 44.08
C ASP A 7 -14.59 -5.42 43.77
N TYR A 8 -13.35 -5.21 43.34
CA TYR A 8 -12.92 -3.93 42.77
C TYR A 8 -12.42 -4.09 41.32
N GLU A 9 -12.89 -3.22 40.42
CA GLU A 9 -12.23 -2.96 39.13
C GLU A 9 -10.72 -2.89 39.36
N VAL A 10 -9.95 -3.80 38.76
CA VAL A 10 -8.49 -3.83 38.88
C VAL A 10 -7.94 -2.64 38.10
N LYS A 11 -7.88 -1.47 38.74
CA LYS A 11 -7.55 -0.20 38.06
C LYS A 11 -6.05 -0.05 37.77
N ASP A 12 -5.19 -0.64 38.59
CA ASP A 12 -3.75 -0.55 38.41
C ASP A 12 -3.02 -1.83 38.85
N VAL A 13 -2.38 -2.50 37.89
CA VAL A 13 -1.54 -3.69 38.12
C VAL A 13 -0.04 -3.36 38.17
N SER A 14 0.33 -2.10 37.98
CA SER A 14 1.72 -1.68 37.76
C SER A 14 2.59 -1.90 39.00
N PHE A 15 2.04 -1.73 40.20
CA PHE A 15 2.76 -2.00 41.44
C PHE A 15 3.17 -3.48 41.53
N LEU A 16 2.22 -4.39 41.29
CA LEU A 16 2.48 -5.84 41.34
C LEU A 16 3.45 -6.26 40.22
N ALA A 17 3.28 -5.69 39.02
CA ALA A 17 4.18 -5.89 37.89
C ALA A 17 5.63 -5.48 38.22
N GLY A 18 5.81 -4.28 38.80
CA GLY A 18 7.13 -3.78 39.22
C GLY A 18 7.75 -4.61 40.35
N PHE A 19 6.95 -4.97 41.37
CA PHE A 19 7.41 -5.81 42.47
C PHE A 19 7.92 -7.16 41.99
N LEU A 20 7.11 -7.89 41.20
CA LEU A 20 7.50 -9.19 40.67
C LEU A 20 8.67 -9.10 39.69
N GLY A 21 8.72 -8.05 38.86
CA GLY A 21 9.83 -7.82 37.93
C GLY A 21 11.16 -7.54 38.61
N SER A 22 11.14 -6.95 39.82
CA SER A 22 12.34 -6.71 40.63
C SER A 22 12.75 -7.89 41.52
N SER A 23 11.91 -8.92 41.63
CA SER A 23 12.16 -10.06 42.50
C SER A 23 13.16 -11.04 41.87
N GLU A 24 14.10 -11.56 42.67
CA GLU A 24 14.99 -12.65 42.26
C GLU A 24 14.38 -14.04 42.57
N ASP A 25 13.23 -14.09 43.25
CA ASP A 25 12.56 -15.32 43.66
C ASP A 25 11.61 -15.82 42.56
N ASP A 26 12.07 -16.79 41.78
CA ASP A 26 11.29 -17.39 40.69
C ASP A 26 10.11 -18.24 41.20
N ASP A 27 10.19 -18.82 42.41
CA ASP A 27 9.08 -19.55 43.00
C ASP A 27 7.95 -18.59 43.38
N LEU A 28 8.29 -17.42 43.93
CA LEU A 28 7.32 -16.36 44.22
C LEU A 28 6.64 -15.87 42.94
N LYS A 29 7.40 -15.63 41.86
CA LYS A 29 6.84 -15.24 40.55
C LYS A 29 5.88 -16.31 40.03
N ASN A 30 6.34 -17.55 39.93
CA ASN A 30 5.58 -18.65 39.36
C ASN A 30 4.30 -18.95 40.15
N ASN A 31 4.38 -18.97 41.49
CA ASN A 31 3.21 -19.16 42.35
C ASN A 31 2.21 -18.01 42.23
N THR A 32 2.70 -16.78 42.11
CA THR A 32 1.84 -15.60 41.94
C THR A 32 1.14 -15.66 40.59
N LEU A 33 1.86 -15.88 39.48
CA LEU A 33 1.27 -15.99 38.15
C LEU A 33 0.23 -17.11 38.07
N LYS A 34 0.53 -18.28 38.66
CA LYS A 34 -0.44 -19.39 38.77
C LYS A 34 -1.69 -18.96 39.52
N THR A 35 -1.54 -18.29 40.66
CA THR A 35 -2.69 -17.79 41.45
C THR A 35 -3.54 -16.79 40.64
N LEU A 36 -2.91 -15.92 39.84
CA LEU A 36 -3.64 -14.97 38.99
C LEU A 36 -4.44 -15.68 37.89
N LEU A 37 -3.88 -16.74 37.29
CA LEU A 37 -4.59 -17.57 36.33
C LEU A 37 -5.75 -18.34 36.98
N ASP A 38 -5.54 -18.94 38.15
CA ASP A 38 -6.58 -19.67 38.90
C ASP A 38 -7.75 -18.74 39.28
N LYS A 39 -7.47 -17.46 39.53
CA LYS A 39 -8.47 -16.41 39.77
C LYS A 39 -9.10 -15.84 38.50
N ARG A 40 -8.76 -16.36 37.31
CA ARG A 40 -9.28 -15.93 36.01
C ARG A 40 -9.10 -14.43 35.74
N LEU A 41 -7.93 -13.89 36.08
CA LEU A 41 -7.61 -12.49 35.76
C LEU A 41 -7.67 -12.28 34.23
N PRO A 42 -8.29 -11.18 33.73
CA PRO A 42 -8.36 -10.91 32.30
C PRO A 42 -6.97 -10.86 31.66
N ALA A 43 -6.85 -11.37 30.43
CA ALA A 43 -5.58 -11.52 29.71
C ALA A 43 -4.74 -10.22 29.66
N HIS A 44 -5.39 -9.07 29.44
CA HIS A 44 -4.71 -7.76 29.45
C HIS A 44 -4.03 -7.46 30.79
N HIS A 45 -4.69 -7.68 31.93
CA HIS A 45 -4.09 -7.44 33.24
C HIS A 45 -3.02 -8.48 33.56
N PHE A 46 -3.29 -9.75 33.24
CA PHE A 46 -2.34 -10.83 33.45
C PHE A 46 -1.03 -10.58 32.69
N LEU A 47 -1.09 -10.30 31.39
CA LEU A 47 0.11 -10.10 30.56
C LEU A 47 0.88 -8.83 30.93
N ASN A 48 0.19 -7.77 31.39
CA ASN A 48 0.84 -6.57 31.92
C ASN A 48 1.74 -6.85 33.14
N ILE A 49 1.40 -7.87 33.93
CA ILE A 49 2.20 -8.33 35.08
C ILE A 49 3.25 -9.35 34.60
N ALA A 50 2.79 -10.37 33.87
CA ALA A 50 3.58 -11.55 33.52
C ALA A 50 4.79 -11.21 32.63
N ARG A 51 4.69 -10.17 31.79
CA ARG A 51 5.80 -9.73 30.93
C ARG A 51 7.07 -9.32 31.69
N PHE A 52 6.95 -8.92 32.95
CA PHE A 52 8.10 -8.54 33.77
C PHE A 52 8.76 -9.74 34.48
N CYS A 53 8.15 -10.92 34.40
CA CYS A 53 8.64 -12.12 35.10
C CYS A 53 9.55 -13.01 34.23
N SER A 54 10.06 -12.49 33.10
CA SER A 54 10.91 -13.23 32.15
C SER A 54 10.40 -14.63 31.80
N PRO A 55 9.15 -14.76 31.30
CA PRO A 55 8.54 -16.07 31.10
C PRO A 55 9.28 -16.90 30.06
N ASN A 56 9.30 -18.21 30.28
CA ASN A 56 9.86 -19.15 29.31
C ASN A 56 8.83 -19.49 28.21
N ILE A 57 9.30 -20.17 27.16
CA ILE A 57 8.45 -20.51 26.00
C ILE A 57 7.28 -21.45 26.35
N GLU A 58 7.47 -22.41 27.25
CA GLU A 58 6.41 -23.33 27.70
C GLU A 58 5.28 -22.55 28.39
N GLN A 59 5.63 -21.60 29.26
CA GLN A 59 4.67 -20.72 29.94
C GLN A 59 3.89 -19.88 28.93
N LEU A 60 4.58 -19.20 28.00
CA LEU A 60 3.94 -18.37 26.99
C LEU A 60 2.96 -19.18 26.12
N ILE A 61 3.36 -20.36 25.65
CA ILE A 61 2.48 -21.26 24.88
C ILE A 61 1.28 -21.72 25.72
N SER A 62 1.49 -22.03 27.00
CA SER A 62 0.41 -22.43 27.90
C SER A 62 -0.64 -21.33 28.05
N TRP A 63 -0.20 -20.07 28.14
CA TRP A 63 -1.11 -18.93 28.27
C TRP A 63 -1.89 -18.69 26.99
N VAL A 64 -1.24 -18.79 25.82
CA VAL A 64 -1.94 -18.69 24.52
C VAL A 64 -3.05 -19.74 24.44
N ASN A 65 -2.74 -21.00 24.78
CA ASN A 65 -3.73 -22.08 24.78
C ASN A 65 -4.88 -21.83 25.76
N LEU A 66 -4.57 -21.34 26.96
CA LEU A 66 -5.56 -21.08 28.00
C LEU A 66 -6.55 -20.00 27.56
N PHE A 67 -6.06 -18.84 27.13
CA PHE A 67 -6.92 -17.72 26.75
C PHE A 67 -7.69 -17.99 25.44
N ALA A 68 -7.10 -18.72 24.50
CA ALA A 68 -7.82 -19.13 23.29
C ALA A 68 -8.97 -20.11 23.57
N LYS A 69 -8.78 -21.05 24.50
CA LYS A 69 -9.82 -22.03 24.86
C LYS A 69 -11.06 -21.37 25.44
N ASP A 70 -10.89 -20.26 26.15
CA ASP A 70 -11.98 -19.49 26.75
C ASP A 70 -12.69 -18.56 25.76
N GLY A 71 -12.33 -18.62 24.46
CA GLY A 71 -12.87 -17.74 23.41
C GLY A 71 -12.44 -16.28 23.55
N ALA A 72 -11.42 -16.00 24.37
CA ALA A 72 -10.93 -14.65 24.57
C ALA A 72 -10.07 -14.20 23.39
N SER A 73 -10.14 -12.90 23.08
CA SER A 73 -9.25 -12.28 22.08
C SER A 73 -7.78 -12.39 22.52
N LEU A 74 -6.90 -12.72 21.58
CA LEU A 74 -5.46 -12.73 21.79
C LEU A 74 -4.81 -11.35 21.61
N THR A 75 -5.55 -10.29 21.27
CA THR A 75 -5.02 -8.91 21.17
C THR A 75 -4.11 -8.50 22.35
N PRO A 76 -4.40 -8.87 23.61
CA PRO A 76 -3.50 -8.60 24.73
C PRO A 76 -2.07 -9.11 24.60
N PHE A 77 -1.83 -10.18 23.80
CA PHE A 77 -0.48 -10.70 23.54
C PHE A 77 0.40 -9.74 22.73
N GLN A 78 -0.18 -8.74 22.07
CA GLN A 78 0.57 -7.71 21.37
C GLN A 78 1.52 -6.95 22.32
N ILE A 79 1.23 -6.92 23.62
CA ILE A 79 2.10 -6.29 24.61
C ILE A 79 3.52 -6.88 24.65
N LEU A 80 3.69 -8.13 24.20
CA LEU A 80 4.99 -8.81 24.11
C LEU A 80 5.90 -8.20 23.03
N ALA A 81 5.34 -7.48 22.06
CA ALA A 81 6.10 -6.75 21.04
C ALA A 81 6.75 -5.46 21.58
N TYR A 82 6.46 -5.06 22.81
CA TYR A 82 6.93 -3.79 23.36
C TYR A 82 7.84 -3.99 24.57
N GLY A 83 8.91 -3.19 24.65
CA GLY A 83 9.76 -3.13 25.84
C GLY A 83 10.75 -4.28 25.99
N LYS A 84 11.15 -4.93 24.88
CA LYS A 84 12.18 -5.99 24.86
C LYS A 84 11.86 -7.19 25.76
N VAL A 85 10.58 -7.46 25.97
CA VAL A 85 10.07 -8.51 26.87
C VAL A 85 10.61 -9.90 26.53
N LEU A 86 10.88 -10.17 25.25
CA LEU A 86 11.29 -11.49 24.77
C LEU A 86 12.80 -11.60 24.51
N ASN A 87 13.60 -10.56 24.77
CA ASN A 87 15.04 -10.53 24.43
C ASN A 87 15.89 -11.59 25.14
N HIS A 88 15.38 -12.21 26.20
CA HIS A 88 16.02 -13.35 26.88
C HIS A 88 15.78 -14.70 26.19
N LEU A 89 14.88 -14.77 25.21
CA LEU A 89 14.57 -15.99 24.47
C LEU A 89 15.37 -16.05 23.16
N HIS A 90 15.73 -17.26 22.72
CA HIS A 90 16.27 -17.47 21.39
C HIS A 90 15.20 -17.20 20.31
N ILE A 91 15.60 -16.70 19.13
CA ILE A 91 14.69 -16.39 18.01
C ILE A 91 13.76 -17.56 17.66
N SER A 92 14.26 -18.80 17.68
CA SER A 92 13.43 -19.99 17.41
C SER A 92 12.24 -20.15 18.38
N HIS A 93 12.37 -19.70 19.63
CA HIS A 93 11.26 -19.68 20.59
C HIS A 93 10.26 -18.58 20.28
N VAL A 94 10.73 -17.41 19.86
CA VAL A 94 9.86 -16.29 19.44
C VAL A 94 9.06 -16.68 18.19
N LEU A 95 9.69 -17.35 17.22
CA LEU A 95 9.02 -17.89 16.04
C LEU A 95 7.97 -18.95 16.43
N LYS A 96 8.33 -19.90 17.30
CA LYS A 96 7.41 -20.92 17.81
C LYS A 96 6.18 -20.31 18.49
N LEU A 97 6.36 -19.28 19.30
CA LEU A 97 5.27 -18.54 19.94
C LEU A 97 4.38 -17.85 18.90
N SER A 98 5.00 -17.18 17.92
CA SER A 98 4.31 -16.40 16.89
C SER A 98 3.49 -17.31 15.96
N GLU A 99 4.06 -18.44 15.54
CA GLU A 99 3.32 -19.46 14.79
C GLU A 99 2.16 -20.03 15.61
N LYS A 100 2.37 -20.24 16.92
CA LYS A 100 1.29 -20.71 17.79
C LYS A 100 0.14 -19.71 17.86
N ILE A 101 0.43 -18.42 18.02
CA ILE A 101 -0.57 -17.34 18.02
C ILE A 101 -1.33 -17.32 16.67
N ALA A 102 -0.61 -17.32 15.55
CA ALA A 102 -1.20 -17.32 14.22
C ALA A 102 -2.06 -18.56 13.94
N SER A 103 -1.70 -19.73 14.50
CA SER A 103 -2.46 -20.98 14.29
C SER A 103 -3.85 -21.00 14.93
N ILE A 104 -4.15 -20.06 15.84
CA ILE A 104 -5.44 -20.01 16.54
C ILE A 104 -6.51 -19.35 15.69
N GLY A 105 -6.13 -18.38 14.87
CA GLY A 105 -7.02 -17.65 13.99
C GLY A 105 -6.24 -16.64 13.16
N ASP A 106 -6.65 -16.47 11.91
CA ASP A 106 -5.97 -15.59 10.95
C ASP A 106 -5.92 -14.13 11.40
N GLU A 107 -6.87 -13.68 12.23
CA GLU A 107 -6.88 -12.34 12.82
C GLU A 107 -5.64 -12.08 13.71
N ASN A 108 -5.00 -13.15 14.19
CA ASN A 108 -3.85 -13.08 15.09
C ASN A 108 -2.50 -13.05 14.34
N ILE A 109 -2.50 -13.15 13.00
CA ILE A 109 -1.28 -13.09 12.17
C ILE A 109 -0.52 -11.79 12.41
N TYR A 110 -1.23 -10.67 12.57
CA TYR A 110 -0.62 -9.38 12.83
C TYR A 110 0.05 -9.30 14.20
N ILE A 111 -0.53 -9.93 15.22
CA ILE A 111 0.06 -10.01 16.55
C ILE A 111 1.36 -10.82 16.46
N ALA A 112 1.34 -11.94 15.75
CA ALA A 112 2.52 -12.75 15.49
C ALA A 112 3.61 -11.95 14.76
N LEU A 113 3.25 -11.21 13.70
CA LEU A 113 4.19 -10.38 12.95
C LEU A 113 4.74 -9.21 13.75
N ASP A 114 3.94 -8.57 14.61
CA ASP A 114 4.39 -7.47 15.48
C ASP A 114 5.40 -7.98 16.52
N ILE A 115 5.13 -9.14 17.13
CA ILE A 115 6.06 -9.82 18.04
C ILE A 115 7.38 -10.14 17.34
N ILE A 116 7.33 -10.75 16.16
CA ILE A 116 8.54 -11.03 15.36
C ILE A 116 9.27 -9.72 15.05
N SER A 117 8.55 -8.69 14.61
CA SER A 117 9.14 -7.41 14.21
C SER A 117 9.83 -6.69 15.35
N SER A 118 9.34 -6.81 16.57
CA SER A 118 9.96 -6.23 17.76
C SER A 118 11.32 -6.85 18.10
N TYR A 119 11.55 -8.08 17.64
CA TYR A 119 12.73 -8.88 17.93
C TYR A 119 13.78 -8.80 16.82
N LEU A 120 13.39 -8.41 15.60
CA LEU A 120 14.24 -8.46 14.41
C LEU A 120 14.75 -7.10 13.97
N GLU A 121 15.99 -7.10 13.49
CA GLU A 121 16.53 -6.08 12.60
C GLU A 121 16.80 -6.73 11.23
N ILE A 122 16.35 -6.10 10.14
CA ILE A 122 16.52 -6.68 8.79
C ILE A 122 18.02 -6.76 8.44
N GLY A 123 18.46 -7.93 7.99
CA GLY A 123 19.85 -8.17 7.58
C GLY A 123 20.75 -8.75 8.68
N ASP A 124 20.22 -9.03 9.87
CA ASP A 124 20.93 -9.76 10.92
C ASP A 124 20.78 -11.30 10.79
N GLU A 125 21.47 -12.06 11.62
CA GLU A 125 21.38 -13.54 11.63
C GLU A 125 19.97 -14.05 12.00
N ASN A 126 19.20 -13.26 12.75
CA ASN A 126 17.84 -13.62 13.13
C ASN A 126 16.86 -13.46 11.96
N TRP A 127 17.11 -12.52 11.05
CA TRP A 127 16.32 -12.32 9.83
C TRP A 127 16.32 -13.58 8.97
N ASP A 128 17.48 -14.15 8.67
CA ASP A 128 17.58 -15.37 7.84
C ASP A 128 16.82 -16.54 8.49
N THR A 129 16.87 -16.64 9.81
CA THR A 129 16.13 -17.66 10.57
C THR A 129 14.62 -17.43 10.52
N ALA A 130 14.17 -16.17 10.60
CA ALA A 130 12.76 -15.79 10.64
C ALA A 130 12.09 -15.72 9.26
N LYS A 131 12.89 -15.55 8.20
CA LYS A 131 12.45 -15.27 6.83
C LYS A 131 11.35 -16.21 6.33
N SER A 132 11.53 -17.51 6.48
CA SER A 132 10.56 -18.52 6.05
C SER A 132 9.22 -18.40 6.81
N THR A 133 9.29 -18.11 8.11
CA THR A 133 8.11 -17.93 8.96
C THR A 133 7.36 -16.66 8.60
N ILE A 134 8.07 -15.54 8.43
CA ILE A 134 7.46 -14.26 8.03
C ILE A 134 6.77 -14.41 6.67
N LYS A 135 7.45 -15.01 5.69
CA LYS A 135 6.89 -15.22 4.35
C LYS A 135 5.62 -16.07 4.39
N LYS A 136 5.63 -17.17 5.14
CA LYS A 136 4.45 -18.02 5.37
C LYS A 136 3.28 -17.22 5.96
N LEU A 137 3.55 -16.37 6.96
CA LEU A 137 2.52 -15.51 7.58
C LEU A 137 1.96 -14.48 6.59
N LEU A 138 2.82 -13.78 5.84
CA LEU A 138 2.41 -12.83 4.81
C LEU A 138 1.66 -13.49 3.63
N SER A 139 1.93 -14.78 3.39
CA SER A 139 1.27 -15.58 2.35
C SER A 139 -0.07 -16.18 2.82
N SER A 140 -0.55 -15.79 4.00
CA SER A 140 -1.86 -16.24 4.49
C SER A 140 -2.98 -15.55 3.72
N LYS A 141 -4.06 -16.29 3.45
CA LYS A 141 -5.23 -15.76 2.76
C LYS A 141 -5.94 -14.70 3.60
N GLY A 142 -6.35 -13.61 2.95
CA GLY A 142 -7.02 -12.48 3.58
C GLY A 142 -6.10 -11.67 4.49
N PHE A 143 -4.78 -11.82 4.37
CA PHE A 143 -3.83 -10.97 5.06
C PHE A 143 -4.14 -9.50 4.76
N ILE A 144 -4.08 -9.06 3.50
CA ILE A 144 -4.28 -7.63 3.15
C ILE A 144 -5.68 -7.15 3.54
N SER A 145 -6.70 -8.00 3.44
CA SER A 145 -8.08 -7.63 3.82
C SER A 145 -8.25 -7.25 5.28
N LYS A 146 -7.44 -7.84 6.17
CA LYS A 146 -7.53 -7.62 7.62
C LYS A 146 -6.65 -6.47 8.10
N ALA A 147 -5.85 -5.89 7.20
CA ALA A 147 -4.87 -4.88 7.54
C ALA A 147 -5.50 -3.60 8.12
N GLU A 148 -6.73 -3.26 7.72
CA GLU A 148 -7.44 -2.05 8.15
C GLU A 148 -7.65 -1.93 9.67
N HIS A 149 -7.53 -3.03 10.41
CA HIS A 149 -7.76 -3.08 11.85
C HIS A 149 -6.51 -2.80 12.70
N PHE A 150 -5.36 -2.52 12.10
CA PHE A 150 -4.08 -2.43 12.83
C PHE A 150 -3.46 -1.03 12.83
N GLY A 151 -2.76 -0.71 13.93
CA GLY A 151 -2.08 0.58 14.11
C GLY A 151 -0.92 0.78 13.14
N GLY A 152 -0.63 2.05 12.78
CA GLY A 152 0.31 2.40 11.73
C GLY A 152 1.77 1.92 11.90
N MET A 153 2.22 1.60 13.12
CA MET A 153 3.59 1.11 13.34
C MET A 153 3.82 -0.29 12.79
N ILE A 154 2.81 -1.17 12.87
CA ILE A 154 2.89 -2.54 12.32
C ILE A 154 3.08 -2.45 10.81
N PHE A 155 2.31 -1.60 10.14
CA PHE A 155 2.39 -1.41 8.69
C PHE A 155 3.78 -1.00 8.19
N LEU A 156 4.51 -0.17 8.93
CA LEU A 156 5.87 0.22 8.53
C LEU A 156 6.83 -0.97 8.49
N ASN A 157 6.72 -1.91 9.45
CA ASN A 157 7.55 -3.12 9.46
C ASN A 157 7.10 -4.09 8.37
N LEU A 158 5.80 -4.26 8.17
CA LEU A 158 5.24 -5.09 7.09
C LEU A 158 5.71 -4.63 5.71
N ARG A 159 5.69 -3.32 5.46
CA ARG A 159 6.15 -2.74 4.19
C ARG A 159 7.61 -3.11 3.91
N LYS A 160 8.46 -3.11 4.93
CA LYS A 160 9.87 -3.53 4.77
C LYS A 160 9.97 -5.01 4.39
N TYR A 161 9.24 -5.89 5.08
CA TYR A 161 9.26 -7.32 4.78
C TYR A 161 8.74 -7.63 3.37
N ILE A 162 7.60 -7.05 3.00
CA ILE A 162 7.04 -7.18 1.65
C ILE A 162 8.06 -6.72 0.61
N SER A 163 8.71 -5.56 0.82
CA SER A 163 9.73 -5.06 -0.11
C SER A 163 10.92 -6.00 -0.26
N GLU A 164 11.41 -6.60 0.83
CA GLU A 164 12.50 -7.58 0.75
C GLU A 164 12.08 -8.85 -0.01
N PHE A 165 10.89 -9.40 0.26
CA PHE A 165 10.41 -10.58 -0.46
C PHE A 165 10.11 -10.33 -1.94
N LEU A 166 9.69 -9.11 -2.30
CA LEU A 166 9.51 -8.72 -3.69
C LEU A 166 10.86 -8.67 -4.44
N LYS A 167 11.92 -8.15 -3.81
CA LYS A 167 13.28 -8.12 -4.40
C LYS A 167 13.84 -9.52 -4.71
N GLU A 168 13.41 -10.54 -3.97
CA GLU A 168 13.84 -11.93 -4.22
C GLU A 168 13.23 -12.52 -5.50
N GLY A 169 12.18 -11.91 -6.04
CA GLY A 169 11.56 -12.35 -7.28
C GLY A 169 10.83 -13.69 -7.18
N ASP A 170 10.34 -14.08 -5.99
CA ASP A 170 9.51 -15.28 -5.87
C ASP A 170 8.12 -15.05 -6.49
N GLU A 171 7.91 -15.66 -7.66
CA GLU A 171 6.68 -15.55 -8.43
C GLU A 171 5.44 -16.02 -7.66
N GLU A 172 5.54 -17.06 -6.81
CA GLU A 172 4.39 -17.54 -6.03
C GLU A 172 3.93 -16.48 -5.03
N PHE A 173 4.87 -15.85 -4.34
CA PHE A 173 4.59 -14.78 -3.39
C PHE A 173 4.06 -13.52 -4.10
N ILE A 174 4.65 -13.16 -5.25
CA ILE A 174 4.19 -12.02 -6.05
C ILE A 174 2.75 -12.24 -6.52
N HIS A 175 2.41 -13.43 -7.02
CA HIS A 175 1.06 -13.76 -7.43
C HIS A 175 0.06 -13.73 -6.27
N HIS A 176 0.44 -14.29 -5.11
CA HIS A 176 -0.38 -14.23 -3.90
C HIS A 176 -0.65 -12.79 -3.48
N LEU A 177 0.40 -11.97 -3.35
CA LEU A 177 0.27 -10.59 -2.91
C LEU A 177 -0.55 -9.75 -3.89
N LYS A 178 -0.35 -9.95 -5.20
CA LYS A 178 -1.16 -9.33 -6.26
C LYS A 178 -2.64 -9.67 -6.07
N ASN A 179 -2.99 -10.95 -5.89
CA ASN A 179 -4.39 -11.35 -5.70
C ASN A 179 -5.00 -10.71 -4.44
N GLU A 180 -4.29 -10.74 -3.31
CA GLU A 180 -4.74 -10.11 -2.07
C GLU A 180 -4.99 -8.60 -2.20
N VAL A 181 -4.10 -7.90 -2.93
CA VAL A 181 -4.24 -6.46 -3.19
C VAL A 181 -5.42 -6.19 -4.13
N LEU A 182 -5.59 -6.97 -5.20
CA LEU A 182 -6.70 -6.81 -6.13
C LEU A 182 -8.05 -7.12 -5.48
N ASP A 183 -8.13 -8.20 -4.70
CA ASP A 183 -9.31 -8.54 -3.91
C ASP A 183 -9.66 -7.40 -2.94
N HIS A 184 -8.65 -6.77 -2.32
CA HIS A 184 -8.89 -5.64 -1.44
C HIS A 184 -9.43 -4.41 -2.18
N ILE A 185 -8.83 -4.05 -3.31
CA ILE A 185 -9.16 -2.82 -4.06
C ILE A 185 -10.50 -2.94 -4.79
N THR A 186 -10.88 -4.15 -5.19
CA THR A 186 -12.12 -4.39 -5.94
C THR A 186 -13.33 -4.69 -5.07
N ASP A 187 -13.14 -4.83 -3.75
CA ASP A 187 -14.22 -5.04 -2.79
C ASP A 187 -15.08 -3.77 -2.64
N SER A 188 -16.27 -3.78 -3.23
CA SER A 188 -17.19 -2.64 -3.23
C SER A 188 -17.72 -2.26 -1.84
N GLU A 189 -17.59 -3.15 -0.85
CA GLU A 189 -18.00 -2.86 0.53
C GLU A 189 -16.93 -2.07 1.30
N ARG A 190 -15.70 -1.95 0.75
CA ARG A 190 -14.61 -1.20 1.36
C ARG A 190 -14.57 0.23 0.83
N LEU A 191 -14.96 1.16 1.70
CA LEU A 191 -15.00 2.60 1.40
C LEU A 191 -13.71 3.33 1.81
N SER A 192 -12.74 2.65 2.42
CA SER A 192 -11.50 3.24 2.94
C SER A 192 -10.37 3.25 1.92
N TYR A 193 -9.89 4.45 1.60
CA TYR A 193 -8.60 4.64 0.96
C TYR A 193 -7.47 4.15 1.88
N ASN A 194 -6.64 3.22 1.42
CA ASN A 194 -5.47 2.73 2.15
C ASN A 194 -4.18 2.96 1.35
N SER A 195 -3.43 4.00 1.74
CA SER A 195 -2.18 4.38 1.05
C SER A 195 -1.12 3.29 1.04
N GLU A 196 -1.09 2.40 2.05
CA GLU A 196 -0.10 1.33 2.10
C GLU A 196 -0.39 0.24 1.06
N ILE A 197 -1.65 -0.09 0.86
CA ILE A 197 -2.07 -1.08 -0.15
C ILE A 197 -1.83 -0.55 -1.56
N GLU A 198 -2.09 0.74 -1.78
CA GLU A 198 -1.74 1.40 -3.04
C GLU A 198 -0.22 1.41 -3.28
N ASN A 199 0.59 1.63 -2.24
CA ASN A 199 2.05 1.55 -2.35
C ASN A 199 2.52 0.15 -2.77
N ILE A 200 1.91 -0.90 -2.23
CA ILE A 200 2.20 -2.28 -2.63
C ILE A 200 1.84 -2.48 -4.12
N LEU A 201 0.67 -2.01 -4.56
CA LEU A 201 0.26 -2.10 -5.97
C LEU A 201 1.25 -1.37 -6.89
N ARG A 202 1.72 -0.18 -6.49
CA ARG A 202 2.74 0.58 -7.25
C ARG A 202 4.04 -0.21 -7.38
N THR A 203 4.53 -0.82 -6.30
CA THR A 203 5.74 -1.67 -6.33
C THR A 203 5.55 -2.87 -7.24
N LEU A 204 4.40 -3.56 -7.16
CA LEU A 204 4.09 -4.69 -8.04
C LEU A 204 4.11 -4.29 -9.52
N ILE A 205 3.53 -3.14 -9.86
CA ILE A 205 3.51 -2.63 -11.25
C ILE A 205 4.91 -2.22 -11.71
N ASN A 206 5.67 -1.50 -10.87
CA ASN A 206 6.97 -0.97 -11.27
C ASN A 206 8.00 -2.09 -11.45
N ASP A 207 8.05 -3.03 -10.50
CA ASP A 207 9.15 -3.99 -10.39
C ASP A 207 8.78 -5.39 -10.92
N HIS A 208 7.48 -5.72 -10.97
CA HIS A 208 6.98 -7.05 -11.34
C HIS A 208 5.94 -7.03 -12.46
N PHE A 209 5.98 -6.00 -13.32
CA PHE A 209 4.99 -5.75 -14.38
C PHE A 209 4.60 -7.00 -15.18
N LYS A 210 5.59 -7.77 -15.66
CA LYS A 210 5.36 -8.97 -16.49
C LYS A 210 4.49 -10.04 -15.80
N ILE A 211 4.53 -10.10 -14.47
CA ILE A 211 3.82 -11.09 -13.66
C ILE A 211 2.39 -10.62 -13.36
N VAL A 212 2.21 -9.31 -13.16
CA VAL A 212 0.95 -8.75 -12.61
C VAL A 212 0.09 -8.04 -13.64
N TRP A 213 0.65 -7.62 -14.78
CA TRP A 213 -0.01 -6.70 -15.70
C TRP A 213 -1.24 -7.28 -16.37
N ASP A 214 -1.25 -8.57 -16.73
CA ASP A 214 -2.38 -9.15 -17.45
C ASP A 214 -3.68 -9.08 -16.62
N ASP A 215 -3.61 -9.35 -15.32
CA ASP A 215 -4.75 -9.25 -14.43
C ASP A 215 -5.18 -7.80 -14.19
N ILE A 216 -4.22 -6.91 -13.94
CA ILE A 216 -4.47 -5.48 -13.72
C ILE A 216 -5.06 -4.83 -14.97
N GLY A 217 -4.48 -5.11 -16.14
CA GLY A 217 -4.94 -4.63 -17.44
C GLY A 217 -6.33 -5.16 -17.75
N ASN A 218 -6.61 -6.43 -17.46
CA ASN A 218 -7.96 -6.97 -17.61
C ASN A 218 -8.97 -6.23 -16.71
N LEU A 219 -8.61 -5.95 -15.44
CA LEU A 219 -9.47 -5.14 -14.56
C LEU A 219 -9.71 -3.73 -15.08
N ILE A 220 -8.69 -3.06 -15.64
CA ILE A 220 -8.85 -1.76 -16.30
C ILE A 220 -9.87 -1.86 -17.45
N LEU A 221 -9.85 -2.96 -18.22
CA LEU A 221 -10.78 -3.17 -19.32
C LEU A 221 -12.20 -3.49 -18.85
N THR A 222 -12.38 -4.24 -17.77
CA THR A 222 -13.69 -4.82 -17.41
C THR A 222 -14.38 -4.12 -16.24
N ASN A 223 -13.65 -3.40 -15.38
CA ASN A 223 -14.17 -2.80 -14.17
C ASN A 223 -14.00 -1.26 -14.17
N PRO A 224 -15.08 -0.49 -14.40
CA PRO A 224 -15.03 0.97 -14.42
C PRO A 224 -14.58 1.62 -13.10
N GLN A 225 -14.89 1.02 -11.95
CA GLN A 225 -14.45 1.53 -10.64
C GLN A 225 -12.94 1.35 -10.48
N PHE A 226 -12.43 0.19 -10.88
CA PHE A 226 -10.99 -0.05 -10.90
C PHE A 226 -10.27 0.89 -11.87
N TYR A 227 -10.85 1.16 -13.05
CA TYR A 227 -10.30 2.16 -13.98
C TYR A 227 -10.19 3.54 -13.34
N LEU A 228 -11.22 4.01 -12.60
CA LEU A 228 -11.13 5.28 -11.88
C LEU A 228 -10.02 5.26 -10.82
N MET A 229 -9.90 4.18 -10.05
CA MET A 229 -8.78 4.01 -9.12
C MET A 229 -7.43 4.09 -9.85
N ALA A 230 -7.30 3.38 -10.97
CA ALA A 230 -6.08 3.37 -11.78
C ALA A 230 -5.77 4.76 -12.33
N LYS A 231 -6.78 5.54 -12.75
CA LYS A 231 -6.60 6.92 -13.18
C LYS A 231 -6.00 7.79 -12.07
N PHE A 232 -6.56 7.75 -10.86
CA PHE A 232 -6.12 8.63 -9.77
C PHE A 232 -4.83 8.20 -9.08
N ASN A 233 -4.51 6.90 -9.12
CA ASN A 233 -3.37 6.35 -8.40
C ASN A 233 -2.25 5.87 -9.30
N LEU A 234 -2.54 5.22 -10.41
CA LEU A 234 -1.51 4.68 -11.30
C LEU A 234 -1.16 5.63 -12.45
N GLY A 235 -2.11 6.45 -12.90
CA GLY A 235 -1.93 7.47 -13.93
C GLY A 235 -1.37 8.79 -13.39
N VAL A 236 -1.38 9.80 -14.26
CA VAL A 236 -0.94 11.16 -13.94
C VAL A 236 -1.99 11.88 -13.11
N ARG A 237 -1.57 12.50 -12.00
CA ARG A 237 -2.44 13.32 -11.14
C ARG A 237 -2.63 14.71 -11.74
N GLU A 238 -3.87 15.21 -11.71
CA GLU A 238 -4.43 16.39 -12.40
C GLU A 238 -3.79 17.77 -12.07
N SER A 239 -2.58 17.83 -11.52
CA SER A 239 -1.93 19.08 -11.10
C SER A 239 -0.44 19.17 -11.43
N THR A 240 0.11 18.15 -12.12
CA THR A 240 1.55 18.09 -12.40
C THR A 240 1.79 17.86 -13.88
N MET A 241 2.12 18.93 -14.61
CA MET A 241 2.35 18.88 -16.06
C MET A 241 3.42 17.85 -16.49
N TYR A 242 4.28 17.45 -15.55
CA TYR A 242 5.46 16.62 -15.80
C TYR A 242 5.53 15.37 -14.92
N SER A 243 4.46 14.99 -14.19
CA SER A 243 4.50 13.68 -13.54
C SER A 243 4.11 12.59 -14.51
N GLU A 244 4.78 11.45 -14.40
CA GLU A 244 4.55 10.31 -15.29
C GLU A 244 3.44 9.38 -14.77
N GLY A 245 3.15 9.40 -13.47
CA GLY A 245 2.32 8.37 -12.83
C GLY A 245 3.08 7.05 -12.68
N ALA A 246 2.67 6.21 -11.74
CA ALA A 246 3.38 4.96 -11.44
C ALA A 246 3.43 4.03 -12.67
N LEU A 247 2.33 3.91 -13.39
CA LEU A 247 2.21 3.01 -14.54
C LEU A 247 3.21 3.32 -15.67
N PHE A 248 3.61 4.58 -15.81
CA PHE A 248 4.49 5.03 -16.89
C PHE A 248 5.92 5.35 -16.43
N SER A 249 6.20 5.19 -15.12
CA SER A 249 7.48 5.58 -14.51
C SER A 249 8.65 4.64 -14.80
N ASN A 250 8.40 3.40 -15.20
CA ASN A 250 9.43 2.44 -15.58
C ASN A 250 9.47 2.29 -17.12
N PRO A 251 10.52 2.81 -17.79
CA PRO A 251 10.65 2.72 -19.25
C PRO A 251 10.65 1.30 -19.80
N GLU A 252 11.10 0.31 -19.03
CA GLU A 252 11.14 -1.10 -19.46
C GLU A 252 9.73 -1.71 -19.63
N ASN A 253 8.74 -1.14 -18.93
CA ASN A 253 7.35 -1.59 -18.98
C ASN A 253 6.57 -0.99 -20.16
N LEU A 254 7.01 0.16 -20.70
CA LEU A 254 6.31 0.89 -21.75
C LEU A 254 6.11 0.09 -23.05
N PRO A 255 7.08 -0.71 -23.55
CA PRO A 255 6.85 -1.57 -24.71
C PRO A 255 5.74 -2.61 -24.47
N LEU A 256 5.73 -3.25 -23.29
CA LEU A 256 4.73 -4.24 -22.91
C LEU A 256 3.34 -3.61 -22.79
N LEU A 257 3.24 -2.44 -22.16
CA LEU A 257 2.01 -1.67 -22.07
C LEU A 257 1.48 -1.27 -23.46
N PHE A 258 2.38 -0.87 -24.38
CA PHE A 258 2.00 -0.53 -25.74
C PHE A 258 1.52 -1.74 -26.56
N ASP A 259 2.19 -2.89 -26.43
CA ASP A 259 1.75 -4.13 -27.09
C ASP A 259 0.41 -4.62 -26.52
N TRP A 260 0.20 -4.49 -25.21
CA TRP A 260 -1.10 -4.73 -24.58
C TRP A 260 -2.20 -3.81 -25.15
N CYS A 261 -1.91 -2.52 -25.37
CA CYS A 261 -2.84 -1.60 -26.04
C CYS A 261 -3.18 -2.07 -27.46
N ARG A 262 -2.19 -2.54 -28.22
CA ARG A 262 -2.39 -3.05 -29.59
C ARG A 262 -3.28 -4.29 -29.59
N ASN A 263 -3.03 -5.23 -28.68
CA ASN A 263 -3.76 -6.49 -28.58
C ASN A 263 -5.22 -6.30 -28.12
N ASN A 264 -5.50 -5.23 -27.40
CA ASN A 264 -6.82 -4.92 -26.85
C ASN A 264 -7.46 -3.67 -27.48
N ALA A 265 -7.01 -3.31 -28.68
CA ALA A 265 -7.58 -2.20 -29.44
C ALA A 265 -9.03 -2.52 -29.88
N PRO A 266 -9.93 -1.51 -29.93
CA PRO A 266 -9.65 -0.09 -29.68
C PRO A 266 -9.80 0.32 -28.20
N LYS A 267 -10.29 -0.56 -27.32
CA LYS A 267 -10.68 -0.20 -25.95
C LYS A 267 -9.49 0.16 -25.06
N ALA A 268 -8.42 -0.62 -25.07
CA ALA A 268 -7.24 -0.36 -24.26
C ALA A 268 -6.58 1.01 -24.55
N PRO A 269 -6.25 1.37 -25.80
CA PRO A 269 -5.61 2.65 -26.08
C PRO A 269 -6.54 3.85 -25.77
N GLN A 270 -7.87 3.69 -25.85
CA GLN A 270 -8.84 4.71 -25.38
C GLN A 270 -8.69 4.95 -23.87
N LEU A 271 -8.73 3.89 -23.05
CA LEU A 271 -8.59 4.02 -21.58
C LEU A 271 -7.22 4.55 -21.17
N ILE A 272 -6.16 4.09 -21.84
CA ILE A 272 -4.79 4.54 -21.57
C ILE A 272 -4.61 6.02 -21.93
N ALA A 273 -5.25 6.50 -23.00
CA ALA A 273 -5.23 7.92 -23.34
C ALA A 273 -5.81 8.81 -22.23
N GLY A 274 -6.73 8.27 -21.43
CA GLY A 274 -7.34 8.93 -20.27
C GLY A 274 -6.45 9.06 -19.03
N ILE A 275 -5.32 8.33 -18.95
CA ILE A 275 -4.49 8.24 -17.73
C ILE A 275 -2.99 8.47 -17.98
N MET A 276 -2.53 8.45 -19.23
CA MET A 276 -1.12 8.57 -19.60
C MET A 276 -0.57 10.00 -19.43
N PRO A 277 0.74 10.16 -19.17
CA PRO A 277 1.39 11.47 -19.22
C PRO A 277 1.35 12.03 -20.63
N THR A 278 1.02 13.31 -20.75
CA THR A 278 0.90 13.97 -22.05
C THR A 278 2.15 14.74 -22.42
N ALA A 279 2.89 15.26 -21.45
CA ALA A 279 4.05 16.13 -21.68
C ALA A 279 5.29 15.64 -20.93
N SER A 280 6.46 15.91 -21.50
CA SER A 280 7.78 15.78 -20.87
C SER A 280 8.60 17.05 -21.12
N LYS A 281 9.71 17.19 -20.40
CA LYS A 281 10.74 18.19 -20.70
C LYS A 281 11.89 17.53 -21.41
N SER A 282 12.30 18.11 -22.53
CA SER A 282 13.55 17.74 -23.18
C SER A 282 14.77 18.12 -22.33
N GLU A 283 15.95 17.61 -22.69
CA GLU A 283 17.23 17.97 -22.05
C GLU A 283 17.51 19.48 -22.07
N ASN A 284 17.01 20.18 -23.10
CA ASN A 284 17.19 21.63 -23.26
C ASN A 284 16.13 22.45 -22.50
N GLY A 285 15.17 21.79 -21.84
CA GLY A 285 14.09 22.43 -21.10
C GLY A 285 12.85 22.76 -21.94
N ASP A 286 12.85 22.45 -23.24
CA ASP A 286 11.69 22.61 -24.12
C ASP A 286 10.60 21.58 -23.79
N ILE A 287 9.34 22.00 -23.96
CA ILE A 287 8.17 21.16 -23.72
C ILE A 287 7.90 20.30 -24.95
N GLU A 288 7.77 19.00 -24.74
CA GLU A 288 7.50 18.02 -25.79
C GLU A 288 6.43 17.01 -25.37
N TRP A 289 5.86 16.30 -26.35
CA TRP A 289 4.94 15.21 -26.05
C TRP A 289 5.69 14.10 -25.35
N HIS A 290 5.12 13.58 -24.26
CA HIS A 290 5.66 12.39 -23.62
C HIS A 290 5.76 11.26 -24.66
N SER A 291 6.92 10.59 -24.71
CA SER A 291 7.25 9.61 -25.75
C SER A 291 6.18 8.53 -25.92
N PHE A 292 5.63 8.03 -24.80
CA PHE A 292 4.55 7.06 -24.81
C PHE A 292 3.25 7.63 -25.40
N ALA A 293 2.84 8.85 -25.02
CA ALA A 293 1.63 9.47 -25.54
C ALA A 293 1.76 9.76 -27.04
N LYS A 294 2.91 10.25 -27.48
CA LYS A 294 3.19 10.45 -28.90
C LYS A 294 3.05 9.13 -29.67
N ARG A 295 3.59 8.03 -29.13
CA ARG A 295 3.47 6.70 -29.73
C ARG A 295 2.03 6.22 -29.83
N ILE A 296 1.19 6.48 -28.81
CA ILE A 296 -0.25 6.18 -28.83
C ILE A 296 -0.96 7.00 -29.92
N ILE A 297 -0.72 8.31 -29.99
CA ILE A 297 -1.30 9.21 -31.01
C ILE A 297 -0.90 8.76 -32.43
N ASP A 298 0.37 8.42 -32.63
CA ASP A 298 0.92 8.05 -33.94
C ASP A 298 0.39 6.73 -34.48
N SER A 299 -0.13 5.88 -33.58
CA SER A 299 -0.57 4.51 -33.86
C SER A 299 -2.09 4.36 -33.85
N PHE A 300 -2.77 5.10 -32.98
CA PHE A 300 -4.20 4.96 -32.71
C PHE A 300 -4.98 6.29 -32.84
N GLY A 301 -4.33 7.38 -33.22
CA GLY A 301 -4.95 8.71 -33.37
C GLY A 301 -6.00 8.82 -34.49
N ASP A 302 -6.25 7.76 -35.24
CA ASP A 302 -7.37 7.68 -36.17
C ASP A 302 -8.67 7.17 -35.49
N ASP A 303 -8.77 7.25 -34.17
CA ASP A 303 -9.97 6.90 -33.39
C ASP A 303 -10.50 8.14 -32.64
N ASP A 304 -11.70 8.58 -32.99
CA ASP A 304 -12.35 9.75 -32.36
C ASP A 304 -12.54 9.57 -30.84
N ARG A 305 -12.81 8.34 -30.38
CA ARG A 305 -12.98 8.09 -28.93
C ARG A 305 -11.66 8.25 -28.19
N LEU A 306 -10.56 7.80 -28.78
CA LEU A 306 -9.24 8.00 -28.20
C LEU A 306 -8.89 9.48 -28.13
N LEU A 307 -9.17 10.24 -29.20
CA LEU A 307 -8.91 11.68 -29.20
C LEU A 307 -9.80 12.43 -28.20
N ASN A 308 -11.02 11.97 -27.95
CA ASN A 308 -11.88 12.52 -26.91
C ASN A 308 -11.33 12.23 -25.50
N GLU A 309 -10.86 11.01 -25.22
CA GLU A 309 -10.21 10.67 -23.95
C GLU A 309 -8.91 11.46 -23.76
N LEU A 310 -8.11 11.59 -24.82
CA LEU A 310 -6.92 12.43 -24.80
C LEU A 310 -7.28 13.90 -24.56
N HIS A 311 -8.33 14.42 -25.19
CA HIS A 311 -8.81 15.78 -24.96
C HIS A 311 -9.23 15.98 -23.49
N ALA A 312 -9.94 15.01 -22.91
CA ALA A 312 -10.35 15.08 -21.50
C ALA A 312 -9.14 15.02 -20.55
N ASN A 313 -8.21 14.09 -20.75
CA ASN A 313 -6.99 13.96 -19.95
C ASN A 313 -6.12 15.21 -20.09
N PHE A 314 -5.81 15.60 -21.33
CA PHE A 314 -5.05 16.81 -21.63
C PHE A 314 -5.76 18.06 -21.15
N GLY A 315 -7.08 18.09 -21.08
CA GLY A 315 -7.89 19.24 -20.63
C GLY A 315 -8.08 19.35 -19.12
N SER A 316 -7.79 18.28 -18.36
CA SER A 316 -7.97 18.26 -16.91
C SER A 316 -6.76 18.87 -16.20
N TYR A 317 -6.97 19.95 -15.43
CA TYR A 317 -5.90 20.59 -14.65
C TYR A 317 -6.43 21.44 -13.51
N SER A 318 -5.58 21.65 -12.51
CA SER A 318 -5.74 22.68 -11.47
C SER A 318 -4.48 23.54 -11.37
N THR A 319 -4.65 24.85 -11.27
CA THR A 319 -3.56 25.83 -11.08
C THR A 319 -3.86 26.70 -9.85
N TRP A 320 -2.81 27.14 -9.18
CA TRP A 320 -2.89 28.21 -8.18
C TRP A 320 -2.32 29.48 -8.80
N GLY A 321 -3.14 30.52 -8.91
CA GLY A 321 -2.82 31.72 -9.70
C GLY A 321 -3.19 31.57 -11.17
N SER A 322 -2.50 32.30 -12.05
CA SER A 322 -2.82 32.34 -13.48
C SER A 322 -2.67 30.97 -14.14
N SER A 323 -3.70 30.56 -14.90
CA SER A 323 -3.63 29.35 -15.74
C SER A 323 -2.91 29.58 -17.08
N VAL A 324 -2.59 30.84 -17.42
CA VAL A 324 -2.03 31.23 -18.72
C VAL A 324 -0.74 30.48 -19.08
N PRO A 325 0.28 30.38 -18.23
CA PRO A 325 1.54 29.70 -18.60
C PRO A 325 1.33 28.23 -18.95
N TYR A 326 0.39 27.59 -18.25
CA TYR A 326 0.04 26.20 -18.44
C TYR A 326 -0.75 26.00 -19.75
N LEU A 327 -1.70 26.89 -20.05
CA LEU A 327 -2.40 26.90 -21.33
C LEU A 327 -1.47 27.19 -22.52
N GLU A 328 -0.50 28.09 -22.38
CA GLU A 328 0.50 28.38 -23.40
C GLU A 328 1.42 27.17 -23.66
N SER A 329 1.79 26.45 -22.60
CA SER A 329 2.54 25.18 -22.71
C SER A 329 1.76 24.10 -23.45
N LYS A 330 0.44 24.00 -23.20
CA LYS A 330 -0.46 23.11 -23.96
C LYS A 330 -0.56 23.50 -25.42
N LEU A 331 -0.66 24.80 -25.70
CA LEU A 331 -0.71 25.31 -27.05
C LEU A 331 0.55 24.90 -27.84
N GLN A 332 1.73 25.01 -27.24
CA GLN A 332 2.98 24.57 -27.87
C GLN A 332 2.94 23.09 -28.27
N LEU A 333 2.45 22.21 -27.39
CA LEU A 333 2.29 20.78 -27.69
C LEU A 333 1.32 20.52 -28.85
N LEU A 334 0.17 21.19 -28.86
CA LEU A 334 -0.81 21.02 -29.94
C LEU A 334 -0.28 21.51 -31.29
N GLU A 335 0.53 22.57 -31.31
CA GLU A 335 1.14 23.08 -32.54
C GLU A 335 2.04 22.03 -33.21
N LEU A 336 2.69 21.15 -32.43
CA LEU A 336 3.48 20.01 -32.95
C LEU A 336 2.64 18.96 -33.71
N LEU A 337 1.31 18.99 -33.58
CA LEU A 337 0.39 18.02 -34.18
C LEU A 337 -0.44 18.58 -35.35
N LYS A 338 -0.29 19.86 -35.70
CA LYS A 338 -1.09 20.50 -36.77
C LYS A 338 -0.91 19.87 -38.14
N ASP A 339 0.32 19.45 -38.43
CA ASP A 339 0.72 18.81 -39.69
C ASP A 339 0.91 17.29 -39.53
N HIS A 340 0.32 16.70 -38.50
CA HIS A 340 0.44 15.27 -38.22
C HIS A 340 0.00 14.39 -39.41
N LYS A 341 0.60 13.21 -39.60
CA LYS A 341 0.29 12.32 -40.73
C LYS A 341 -1.19 11.89 -40.78
N ILE A 342 -1.82 11.68 -39.62
CA ILE A 342 -3.23 11.27 -39.49
C ILE A 342 -4.14 12.50 -39.60
N LYS A 343 -5.06 12.51 -40.57
CA LYS A 343 -5.99 13.63 -40.81
C LYS A 343 -6.83 13.97 -39.58
N ARG A 344 -7.33 12.95 -38.90
CA ARG A 344 -8.15 13.10 -37.69
C ARG A 344 -7.40 13.80 -36.56
N VAL A 345 -6.14 13.42 -36.31
CA VAL A 345 -5.25 14.11 -35.37
C VAL A 345 -5.02 15.57 -35.77
N ARG A 346 -4.78 15.86 -37.06
CA ARG A 346 -4.64 17.25 -37.53
C ARG A 346 -5.87 18.09 -37.23
N ASN A 347 -7.05 17.56 -37.54
CA ASN A 347 -8.31 18.27 -37.30
C ASN A 347 -8.49 18.53 -35.81
N TRP A 348 -8.35 17.50 -34.98
CA TRP A 348 -8.43 17.61 -33.52
C TRP A 348 -7.45 18.64 -32.96
N ALA A 349 -6.18 18.63 -33.39
CA ALA A 349 -5.18 19.59 -32.93
C ALA A 349 -5.55 21.03 -33.31
N ASN A 350 -5.97 21.26 -34.57
CA ASN A 350 -6.35 22.59 -35.04
C ASN A 350 -7.60 23.13 -34.33
N ASP A 351 -8.61 22.28 -34.13
CA ASP A 351 -9.83 22.66 -33.41
C ASP A 351 -9.49 23.01 -31.95
N TYR A 352 -8.67 22.19 -31.29
CA TYR A 352 -8.30 22.41 -29.89
C TYR A 352 -7.38 23.64 -29.71
N ILE A 353 -6.51 23.94 -30.68
CA ILE A 353 -5.72 25.18 -30.69
C ILE A 353 -6.62 26.42 -30.64
N VAL A 354 -7.72 26.42 -31.38
CA VAL A 354 -8.67 27.55 -31.38
C VAL A 354 -9.30 27.72 -30.00
N GLU A 355 -9.67 26.62 -29.35
CA GLU A 355 -10.25 26.63 -28.00
C GLU A 355 -9.26 27.09 -26.93
N ILE A 356 -8.02 26.59 -26.96
CA ILE A 356 -6.97 26.98 -26.01
C ILE A 356 -6.63 28.47 -26.16
N ARG A 357 -6.53 28.99 -27.38
CA ARG A 357 -6.28 30.43 -27.61
C ARG A 357 -7.39 31.31 -27.01
N LYS A 358 -8.65 30.90 -27.16
CA LYS A 358 -9.79 31.59 -26.51
C LYS A 358 -9.68 31.52 -24.99
N SER A 359 -9.33 30.35 -24.45
CA SER A 359 -9.15 30.15 -23.01
C SER A 359 -8.04 31.02 -22.43
N ILE A 360 -6.90 31.16 -23.13
CA ILE A 360 -5.80 32.05 -22.75
C ILE A 360 -6.28 33.51 -22.69
N GLN A 361 -7.04 33.97 -23.68
CA GLN A 361 -7.55 35.34 -23.70
C GLN A 361 -8.50 35.62 -22.52
N LEU A 362 -9.42 34.70 -22.25
CA LEU A 362 -10.34 34.81 -21.11
C LEU A 362 -9.60 34.79 -19.77
N GLU A 363 -8.57 33.96 -19.64
CA GLU A 363 -7.77 33.89 -18.41
C GLU A 363 -6.96 35.16 -18.17
N LYS A 364 -6.33 35.74 -19.21
CA LYS A 364 -5.61 37.02 -19.10
C LYS A 364 -6.51 38.15 -18.58
N ILE A 365 -7.76 38.21 -19.05
CA ILE A 365 -8.74 39.20 -18.58
C ILE A 365 -9.06 38.96 -17.08
N ARG A 366 -9.26 37.70 -16.67
CA ARG A 366 -9.52 37.35 -15.26
C ARG A 366 -8.33 37.65 -14.35
N ASP A 367 -7.11 37.38 -14.80
CA ASP A 367 -5.89 37.71 -14.08
C ASP A 367 -5.79 39.21 -13.81
N GLU A 368 -6.06 40.03 -14.84
CA GLU A 368 -6.12 41.50 -14.72
C GLU A 368 -7.19 41.96 -13.72
N GLU A 369 -8.41 41.40 -13.78
CA GLU A 369 -9.50 41.71 -12.86
C GLU A 369 -9.17 41.38 -11.39
N TRP A 370 -8.42 40.29 -11.16
CA TRP A 370 -8.02 39.85 -9.83
C TRP A 370 -6.69 40.42 -9.35
N GLY A 371 -6.01 41.22 -10.18
CA GLY A 371 -4.69 41.78 -9.86
C GLY A 371 -3.58 40.73 -9.76
N VAL A 372 -3.79 39.57 -10.37
CA VAL A 372 -2.77 38.52 -10.53
C VAL A 372 -1.81 39.01 -11.62
N LYS A 373 -0.53 39.21 -11.26
CA LYS A 373 0.51 39.64 -12.19
C LYS A 373 1.37 38.49 -12.66
#